data_AF-A0A6N9SJN4-F1
#
_entry.id   AF-A0A6N9SJN4-F1
#
_cell.length_a   1.000
_cell.length_b   1.000
_cell.length_c   1.000
_cell.angle_alpha   90.00
_cell.angle_beta   90.00
_cell.angle_gamma   90.00
#
_symmetry.space_group_name_H-M   'P 1'
#
loop_
_entity.id
_entity.type
_entity.pdbx_description
1 polymer ?
#
loop_
_entity_poly.entity_id
_entity_poly.type
_entity_poly.pdbx_seq_one_letter_code
_entity_poly.pdbx_strand_id
1 'polypeptide(L)'
;LIDFKDVANEARTFLSLPHPEPEPDRSRLRAPSAPTGSPEAARRLFAMSEPISRTHVETYLRNRGITALHGTGSLRFHPRCYYRPDEHSPTETWPAMIASVTDLAGHLTGAHRTWLDPGGFSEATLGKAPIDTPRRAMGELLGHAVRFGVAGEVMAAGE
;
A
#
# COMPACT_ATOMS: atom_id res chain seq x y z
N LEU A 1 35.35 -8.33 -2.33
CA LEU A 1 34.24 -7.44 -2.70
C LEU A 1 34.37 -6.23 -1.77
N ILE A 2 34.75 -5.07 -2.30
CA ILE A 2 35.02 -3.88 -1.47
C ILE A 2 33.66 -3.39 -0.94
N ASP A 3 33.55 -3.17 0.36
CA ASP A 3 32.32 -2.69 1.00
C ASP A 3 32.01 -1.26 0.49
N PHE A 4 30.75 -1.00 0.13
CA PHE A 4 30.29 0.31 -0.33
C PHE A 4 30.63 1.42 0.68
N LYS A 5 30.66 1.06 1.96
CA LYS A 5 31.04 1.96 3.05
C LYS A 5 32.47 2.48 2.90
N ASP A 6 33.40 1.62 2.48
CA ASP A 6 34.81 1.98 2.33
C ASP A 6 35.01 2.94 1.16
N VAL A 7 34.35 2.66 0.03
CA VAL A 7 34.38 3.53 -1.16
C VAL A 7 33.80 4.92 -0.83
N ALA A 8 32.70 4.96 -0.08
CA ALA A 8 32.08 6.22 0.30
C ALA A 8 32.95 7.04 1.28
N ASN A 9 33.71 6.37 2.15
CA ASN A 9 34.62 7.04 3.08
C ASN A 9 35.88 7.58 2.39
N GLU A 10 36.42 6.85 1.43
CA GLU A 10 37.54 7.31 0.61
C GLU A 10 37.16 8.55 -0.22
N ALA A 11 35.98 8.52 -0.86
CA ALA A 11 35.46 9.68 -1.60
C ALA A 11 35.28 10.92 -0.71
N ARG A 12 34.81 10.76 0.53
CA ARG A 12 34.66 11.88 1.49
C ARG A 12 36.01 12.47 1.92
N THR A 13 37.00 11.61 2.12
CA THR A 13 38.37 12.03 2.47
C THR A 13 38.99 12.82 1.34
N PHE A 14 38.84 12.35 0.10
CA PHE A 14 39.33 13.04 -1.09
C PHE A 14 38.67 14.41 -1.30
N LEU A 15 37.37 14.53 -0.98
CA LEU A 15 36.58 15.74 -1.15
C LEU A 15 36.62 16.70 0.07
N SER A 16 37.38 16.39 1.12
CA SER A 16 37.44 17.18 2.37
C SER A 16 36.05 17.48 2.97
N LEU A 17 35.10 16.54 2.82
CA LEU A 17 33.76 16.70 3.38
C LEU A 17 33.78 16.47 4.90
N PRO A 18 33.06 17.28 5.71
CA PRO A 18 32.95 17.03 7.13
C PRO A 18 32.33 15.65 7.37
N HIS A 19 32.89 14.90 8.30
CA HIS A 19 32.32 13.63 8.74
C HIS A 19 30.95 13.92 9.37
N PRO A 20 29.87 13.23 8.99
CA PRO A 20 28.62 13.36 9.71
C PRO A 20 28.85 12.94 11.15
N GLU A 21 28.48 13.78 12.11
CA GLU A 21 28.43 13.39 13.52
C GLU A 21 27.64 12.09 13.62
N PRO A 22 28.06 11.12 14.47
CA PRO A 22 27.27 9.94 14.71
C PRO A 22 25.91 10.40 15.20
N GLU A 23 24.88 10.24 14.36
CA GLU A 23 23.52 10.55 14.75
C GLU A 23 23.25 9.81 16.07
N PRO A 24 22.80 10.50 17.13
CA PRO A 24 22.38 9.81 18.34
C PRO A 24 21.35 8.76 17.91
N ASP A 25 21.54 7.53 18.36
CA ASP A 25 20.77 6.33 18.02
C ASP A 25 19.25 6.61 18.03
N ARG A 26 18.72 7.12 16.90
CA ARG A 26 17.29 7.40 16.69
C ARG A 26 16.49 6.11 16.52
N SER A 27 17.13 4.95 16.67
CA SER A 27 16.55 3.62 16.55
C SER A 27 15.62 3.21 17.70
N ARG A 28 15.41 4.06 18.73
CA ARG A 28 14.50 3.70 19.86
C ARG A 28 13.51 4.75 20.30
N LEU A 29 13.40 5.89 19.63
CA LEU A 29 12.20 6.70 19.77
C LEU A 29 11.13 6.07 18.87
N ARG A 30 10.47 5.02 19.38
CA ARG A 30 9.15 4.62 18.89
C ARG A 30 8.29 5.89 18.93
N ALA A 31 8.19 6.59 17.80
CA ALA A 31 7.12 7.54 17.61
C ALA A 31 5.83 6.82 18.01
N PRO A 32 4.93 7.45 18.77
CA PRO A 32 3.65 6.83 19.10
C PRO A 32 3.07 6.29 17.80
N SER A 33 2.62 5.03 17.82
CA SER A 33 1.99 4.42 16.65
C SER A 33 0.94 5.40 16.14
N ALA A 34 1.13 5.93 14.94
CA ALA A 34 0.21 6.89 14.35
C ALA A 34 -1.21 6.32 14.50
N PRO A 35 -2.22 7.15 14.83
CA PRO A 35 -3.57 6.68 15.04
C PRO A 35 -3.97 5.74 13.89
N THR A 36 -4.53 4.58 14.25
CA THR A 36 -5.01 3.59 13.29
C THR A 36 -5.95 4.30 12.32
N GLY A 37 -5.53 4.49 11.08
CA GLY A 37 -6.31 5.28 10.13
C GLY A 37 -5.64 6.54 9.58
N SER A 38 -4.41 6.88 9.97
CA SER A 38 -3.70 8.07 9.46
C SER A 38 -3.26 7.93 7.98
N PRO A 39 -3.09 9.06 7.25
CA PRO A 39 -2.46 9.09 5.93
C PRO A 39 -1.06 8.44 5.91
N GLU A 40 -0.27 8.60 6.97
CA GLU A 40 1.06 8.00 7.10
C GLU A 40 0.98 6.48 7.16
N ALA A 41 -0.01 5.94 7.86
CA ALA A 41 -0.24 4.49 7.90
C ALA A 41 -0.67 3.97 6.51
N ALA A 42 -1.47 4.72 5.77
CA ALA A 42 -1.83 4.39 4.39
C ALA A 42 -0.60 4.38 3.46
N ARG A 43 0.27 5.40 3.55
CA ARG A 43 1.53 5.48 2.78
C ARG A 43 2.43 4.28 3.08
N ARG A 44 2.60 3.92 4.36
CA ARG A 44 3.39 2.75 4.77
C ARG A 44 2.81 1.45 4.23
N LEU A 45 1.50 1.25 4.36
CA LEU A 45 0.82 0.06 3.83
C LEU A 45 1.04 -0.07 2.33
N PHE A 46 0.81 1.00 1.57
CA PHE A 46 0.99 0.99 0.12
C PHE A 46 2.46 0.75 -0.27
N ALA A 47 3.41 1.36 0.44
CA ALA A 47 4.84 1.16 0.20
C ALA A 47 5.31 -0.28 0.46
N MET A 48 4.77 -0.95 1.48
CA MET A 48 5.05 -2.36 1.79
C MET A 48 4.33 -3.34 0.86
N SER A 49 3.45 -2.86 -0.01
CA SER A 49 2.68 -3.70 -0.94
C SER A 49 3.40 -3.85 -2.28
N GLU A 50 3.17 -4.98 -2.93
CA GLU A 50 3.80 -5.42 -4.16
C GLU A 50 2.94 -5.09 -5.40
N PRO A 51 3.50 -5.11 -6.62
CA PRO A 51 2.71 -5.03 -7.84
C PRO A 51 1.65 -6.16 -7.93
N ILE A 52 0.53 -5.90 -8.62
CA ILE A 52 -0.58 -6.87 -8.70
C ILE A 52 -0.34 -8.04 -9.66
N SER A 53 0.67 -7.96 -10.53
CA SER A 53 0.95 -8.98 -11.53
C SER A 53 1.33 -10.31 -10.87
N ARG A 54 0.72 -11.40 -11.34
CA ARG A 54 0.87 -12.77 -10.82
C ARG A 54 0.45 -12.92 -9.35
N THR A 55 -0.59 -12.19 -8.92
CA THR A 55 -1.13 -12.24 -7.54
C THR A 55 -2.62 -12.56 -7.52
N HIS A 56 -3.18 -12.81 -6.33
CA HIS A 56 -4.63 -12.95 -6.11
C HIS A 56 -5.43 -11.78 -6.66
N VAL A 57 -4.85 -10.57 -6.68
CA VAL A 57 -5.53 -9.37 -7.20
C VAL A 57 -5.76 -9.47 -8.71
N GLU A 58 -4.75 -9.94 -9.46
CA GLU A 58 -4.90 -10.14 -10.91
C GLU A 58 -5.99 -11.16 -11.22
N THR A 59 -5.99 -12.30 -10.54
CA THR A 59 -7.04 -13.32 -10.70
C THR A 59 -8.42 -12.77 -10.32
N TYR A 60 -8.52 -12.04 -9.21
CA TYR A 60 -9.76 -11.41 -8.75
C TYR A 60 -10.33 -10.43 -9.78
N LEU A 61 -9.50 -9.57 -10.37
CA LEU A 61 -9.93 -8.59 -11.38
C LEU A 61 -10.36 -9.27 -12.68
N ARG A 62 -9.59 -10.25 -13.17
CA ARG A 62 -9.92 -10.99 -14.40
C ARG A 62 -11.23 -11.76 -14.29
N ASN A 63 -11.50 -12.40 -13.14
CA ASN A 63 -12.77 -13.09 -12.90
C ASN A 63 -13.97 -12.13 -12.81
N ARG A 64 -13.72 -10.82 -12.66
CA ARG A 64 -14.74 -9.76 -12.75
C ARG A 64 -14.80 -9.07 -14.11
N GLY A 65 -14.18 -9.66 -15.13
CA GLY A 65 -14.14 -9.09 -16.48
C GLY A 65 -13.17 -7.92 -16.65
N ILE A 66 -12.38 -7.58 -15.63
CA ILE A 66 -11.37 -6.53 -15.70
C ILE A 66 -10.04 -7.17 -16.14
N THR A 67 -9.83 -7.24 -17.45
CA THR A 67 -8.68 -7.91 -18.07
C THR A 67 -7.57 -6.95 -18.51
N ALA A 68 -7.93 -5.70 -18.80
CA ALA A 68 -7.00 -4.62 -19.12
C ALA A 68 -6.35 -4.07 -17.85
N LEU A 69 -5.27 -4.70 -17.40
CA LEU A 69 -4.57 -4.33 -16.16
C LEU A 69 -3.45 -3.31 -16.35
N HIS A 70 -3.32 -2.71 -17.54
CA HIS A 70 -2.41 -1.59 -17.75
C HIS A 70 -2.90 -0.36 -16.95
N GLY A 71 -1.97 0.47 -16.47
CA GLY A 71 -2.34 1.69 -15.72
C GLY A 71 -2.90 1.45 -14.29
N THR A 72 -2.82 0.21 -13.79
CA THR A 72 -3.22 -0.16 -12.41
C THR A 72 -2.15 0.16 -11.36
N GLY A 73 -1.29 1.16 -11.60
CA GLY A 73 -0.24 1.56 -10.66
C GLY A 73 -0.76 2.05 -9.30
N SER A 74 -2.04 2.43 -9.24
CA SER A 74 -2.77 2.76 -8.03
C SER A 74 -3.22 1.52 -7.23
N LEU A 75 -3.09 0.32 -7.78
CA LEU A 75 -3.38 -0.95 -7.12
C LEU A 75 -2.08 -1.67 -6.77
N ARG A 76 -2.05 -2.23 -5.56
CA ARG A 76 -1.00 -3.10 -5.07
C ARG A 76 -1.57 -4.31 -4.35
N PHE A 77 -0.73 -5.31 -4.14
CA PHE A 77 -1.05 -6.52 -3.42
C PHE A 77 -0.27 -6.60 -2.11
N HIS A 78 -0.95 -6.94 -1.02
CA HIS A 78 -0.31 -7.25 0.24
C HIS A 78 -0.68 -8.66 0.69
N PRO A 79 0.27 -9.62 0.79
CA PRO A 79 -0.04 -11.03 1.02
C PRO A 79 -0.57 -11.33 2.44
N ARG A 80 -0.20 -10.51 3.43
CA ARG A 80 -0.57 -10.70 4.85
C ARG A 80 -1.13 -9.44 5.48
N CYS A 81 -2.16 -8.85 4.87
CA CYS A 81 -2.76 -7.60 5.34
C CYS A 81 -3.58 -7.83 6.61
N TYR A 82 -3.38 -7.00 7.63
CA TYR A 82 -4.10 -7.14 8.90
C TYR A 82 -5.59 -6.82 8.76
N TYR A 83 -6.41 -7.73 9.26
CA TYR A 83 -7.84 -7.56 9.50
C TYR A 83 -8.12 -7.72 10.99
N ARG A 84 -9.04 -6.92 11.51
CA ARG A 84 -9.52 -7.08 12.88
C ARG A 84 -11.03 -6.82 12.86
N PRO A 85 -11.89 -7.82 13.15
CA PRO A 85 -13.35 -7.66 13.09
C PRO A 85 -13.82 -6.44 13.88
N ASP A 86 -13.41 -6.34 15.14
CA ASP A 86 -13.70 -5.25 16.07
C ASP A 86 -12.49 -4.97 16.99
N GLU A 87 -12.60 -4.04 17.93
CA GLU A 87 -11.47 -3.63 18.78
C GLU A 87 -10.97 -4.74 19.73
N HIS A 88 -11.84 -5.69 20.09
CA HIS A 88 -11.58 -6.73 21.09
C HIS A 88 -11.22 -8.07 20.44
N SER A 89 -11.52 -8.24 19.16
CA SER A 89 -11.17 -9.43 18.39
C SER A 89 -9.67 -9.54 18.08
N PRO A 90 -9.13 -10.76 17.97
CA PRO A 90 -7.74 -10.98 17.56
C PRO A 90 -7.49 -10.44 16.15
N THR A 91 -6.24 -10.06 15.88
CA THR A 91 -5.81 -9.66 14.53
C THR A 91 -5.59 -10.88 13.66
N GLU A 92 -6.24 -10.90 12.51
CA GLU A 92 -6.06 -11.89 11.46
C GLU A 92 -5.21 -11.31 10.31
N THR A 93 -4.66 -12.19 9.47
CA THR A 93 -3.95 -11.78 8.24
C THR A 93 -4.58 -12.41 7.03
N TRP A 94 -4.87 -11.60 6.03
CA TRP A 94 -5.48 -12.02 4.77
C TRP A 94 -4.77 -11.38 3.57
N PRO A 95 -4.71 -12.04 2.41
CA PRO A 95 -4.29 -11.39 1.16
C PRO A 95 -5.20 -10.20 0.86
N ALA A 96 -4.66 -9.08 0.40
CA ALA A 96 -5.47 -7.89 0.12
C ALA A 96 -5.01 -7.13 -1.12
N MET A 97 -6.00 -6.64 -1.87
CA MET A 97 -5.82 -5.56 -2.82
C MET A 97 -5.80 -4.23 -2.06
N ILE A 98 -4.77 -3.43 -2.30
CA ILE A 98 -4.57 -2.10 -1.72
C ILE A 98 -4.68 -1.07 -2.83
N ALA A 99 -5.66 -0.18 -2.77
CA ALA A 99 -5.83 0.90 -3.72
C ALA A 99 -5.39 2.22 -3.08
N SER A 100 -4.45 2.94 -3.70
CA SER A 100 -4.01 4.26 -3.25
C SER A 100 -5.08 5.31 -3.50
N VAL A 101 -5.48 6.02 -2.46
CA VAL A 101 -6.34 7.20 -2.54
C VAL A 101 -5.43 8.42 -2.53
N THR A 102 -5.67 9.33 -3.47
CA THR A 102 -4.80 10.49 -3.72
C THR A 102 -5.58 11.79 -3.74
N ASP A 103 -4.91 12.90 -3.41
CA ASP A 103 -5.38 14.24 -3.73
C ASP A 103 -5.22 14.55 -5.24
N LEU A 104 -5.53 15.78 -5.66
CA LEU A 104 -5.36 16.21 -7.06
C LEU A 104 -3.89 16.44 -7.45
N ALA A 105 -2.99 16.62 -6.48
CA ALA A 105 -1.55 16.73 -6.70
C ALA A 105 -0.86 15.36 -6.78
N GLY A 106 -1.59 14.26 -6.58
CA GLY A 106 -1.08 12.90 -6.61
C GLY A 106 -0.46 12.43 -5.30
N HIS A 107 -0.58 13.20 -4.21
CA HIS A 107 -0.13 12.75 -2.90
C HIS A 107 -1.06 11.67 -2.38
N LEU A 108 -0.49 10.55 -1.91
CA LEU A 108 -1.25 9.49 -1.27
C LEU A 108 -1.77 9.97 0.09
N THR A 109 -3.08 10.17 0.19
CA THR A 109 -3.78 10.64 1.38
C THR A 109 -4.45 9.50 2.14
N GLY A 110 -4.76 8.40 1.46
CA GLY A 110 -5.40 7.22 2.05
C GLY A 110 -5.21 5.95 1.25
N ALA A 111 -5.82 4.87 1.74
CA ALA A 111 -5.83 3.58 1.06
C ALA A 111 -7.15 2.85 1.28
N HIS A 112 -7.67 2.25 0.22
CA HIS A 112 -8.74 1.24 0.30
C HIS A 112 -8.13 -0.15 0.33
N ARG A 113 -8.59 -0.98 1.27
CA ARG A 113 -8.28 -2.39 1.38
C ARG A 113 -9.48 -3.20 0.93
N THR A 114 -9.24 -4.18 0.07
CA THR A 114 -10.18 -5.27 -0.19
C THR A 114 -9.47 -6.58 0.12
N TRP A 115 -9.88 -7.27 1.18
CA TRP A 115 -9.34 -8.58 1.50
C TRP A 115 -9.92 -9.63 0.55
N LEU A 116 -9.04 -10.48 0.03
CA LEU A 116 -9.33 -11.49 -0.98
C LEU A 116 -9.28 -12.88 -0.36
N ASP A 117 -10.08 -13.78 -0.90
CA ASP A 117 -10.08 -15.17 -0.47
C ASP A 117 -8.76 -15.84 -0.92
N PRO A 118 -7.95 -16.38 0.00
CA PRO A 118 -6.73 -17.11 -0.35
C PRO A 118 -7.03 -18.37 -1.19
N GLY A 119 -8.23 -18.96 -1.05
CA GLY A 119 -8.75 -20.05 -1.85
C GLY A 119 -9.19 -19.65 -3.26
N GLY A 120 -9.20 -18.36 -3.58
CA GLY A 120 -9.49 -17.84 -4.92
C GLY A 120 -10.94 -17.41 -5.12
N PHE A 121 -11.40 -17.42 -6.38
CA PHE A 121 -12.72 -16.91 -6.71
C PHE A 121 -13.80 -17.96 -6.46
N SER A 122 -14.84 -17.58 -5.71
CA SER A 122 -16.10 -18.33 -5.58
C SER A 122 -17.26 -17.41 -5.90
N GLU A 123 -18.39 -17.96 -6.37
CA GLU A 123 -19.59 -17.15 -6.64
C GLU A 123 -20.20 -16.57 -5.35
N ALA A 124 -20.09 -17.28 -4.23
CA ALA A 124 -20.66 -16.87 -2.95
C ALA A 124 -20.04 -15.57 -2.41
N THR A 125 -18.71 -15.41 -2.53
CA THR A 125 -17.99 -14.23 -2.03
C THR A 125 -17.50 -13.32 -3.16
N LEU A 126 -17.66 -13.75 -4.40
CA LEU A 126 -17.12 -13.13 -5.61
C LEU A 126 -15.61 -12.83 -5.46
N GLY A 127 -14.88 -13.78 -4.85
CA GLY A 127 -13.43 -13.75 -4.61
C GLY A 127 -12.96 -12.86 -3.46
N LYS A 128 -13.87 -12.26 -2.69
CA LYS A 128 -13.51 -11.54 -1.46
C LYS A 128 -13.32 -12.53 -0.30
N ALA A 129 -12.52 -12.17 0.68
CA ALA A 129 -12.36 -12.98 1.89
C ALA A 129 -13.73 -13.20 2.57
N PRO A 130 -13.99 -14.41 3.11
CA PRO A 130 -15.24 -14.75 3.80
C PRO A 130 -15.26 -14.15 5.23
N ILE A 131 -15.19 -12.82 5.31
CA ILE A 131 -15.19 -12.02 6.53
C ILE A 131 -16.29 -10.96 6.45
N ASP A 132 -16.79 -10.50 7.59
CA ASP A 132 -17.96 -9.60 7.65
C ASP A 132 -17.79 -8.29 6.88
N THR A 133 -16.59 -7.69 6.97
CA THR A 133 -16.30 -6.40 6.31
C THR A 133 -15.07 -6.53 5.41
N PRO A 134 -15.22 -7.14 4.21
CA PRO A 134 -14.09 -7.45 3.32
C PRO A 134 -13.51 -6.21 2.63
N ARG A 135 -14.05 -5.02 2.90
CA ARG A 135 -13.57 -3.74 2.42
C ARG A 135 -13.49 -2.74 3.57
N ARG A 136 -12.35 -2.07 3.73
CA ARG A 136 -12.18 -0.95 4.66
C ARG A 136 -11.22 0.08 4.09
N ALA A 137 -11.42 1.33 4.44
CA ALA A 137 -10.55 2.43 4.05
C ALA A 137 -9.77 2.99 5.25
N MET A 138 -8.72 3.75 4.98
CA MET A 138 -7.97 4.51 5.98
C MET A 138 -7.32 5.74 5.34
N GLY A 139 -6.97 6.71 6.16
CA GLY A 139 -6.39 7.99 5.76
C GLY A 139 -7.45 9.05 5.55
N GLU A 140 -7.07 10.11 4.83
CA GLU A 140 -7.95 11.18 4.41
C GLU A 140 -8.54 10.83 3.04
N LEU A 141 -9.87 10.70 2.98
CA LEU A 141 -10.60 10.21 1.81
C LEU A 141 -11.51 11.26 1.18
N LEU A 142 -11.96 12.24 1.96
CA LEU A 142 -12.91 13.26 1.51
C LEU A 142 -12.26 14.12 0.41
N GLY A 143 -12.92 14.24 -0.73
CA GLY A 143 -12.39 14.99 -1.89
C GLY A 143 -11.22 14.29 -2.60
N HIS A 144 -10.96 13.02 -2.29
CA HIS A 144 -9.85 12.24 -2.83
C HIS A 144 -10.36 10.98 -3.52
N ALA A 145 -9.54 10.40 -4.40
CA ALA A 145 -9.97 9.27 -5.21
C ALA A 145 -8.84 8.28 -5.50
N VAL A 146 -9.23 7.04 -5.82
CA VAL A 146 -8.37 6.09 -6.53
C VAL A 146 -8.42 6.47 -8.00
N ARG A 147 -7.27 6.84 -8.57
CA ARG A 147 -7.17 7.27 -9.98
C ARG A 147 -6.48 6.18 -10.80
N PHE A 148 -6.97 5.98 -12.02
CA PHE A 148 -6.42 5.03 -12.98
C PHE A 148 -6.08 5.77 -14.26
N GLY A 149 -4.90 5.48 -14.83
CA GLY A 149 -4.43 6.14 -16.05
C GLY A 149 -4.11 7.63 -15.86
N VAL A 150 -4.01 8.32 -17.00
CA VAL A 150 -3.72 9.76 -17.08
C VAL A 150 -5.03 10.49 -17.39
N ALA A 151 -5.27 11.63 -16.75
CA ALA A 151 -6.44 12.46 -17.02
C ALA A 151 -6.43 12.98 -18.46
N GLY A 152 -7.60 12.97 -19.11
CA GLY A 152 -7.80 13.49 -20.47
C GLY A 152 -9.08 14.34 -20.56
N GLU A 153 -9.49 14.68 -21.78
CA GLU A 153 -10.70 15.49 -22.03
C GLU A 153 -11.99 14.81 -21.51
N VAL A 154 -12.01 13.48 -21.53
CA VAL A 154 -13.14 12.67 -21.05
C VAL A 154 -12.64 11.75 -19.93
N MET A 155 -13.37 11.73 -18.83
CA MET A 155 -13.12 10.86 -17.68
C MET A 155 -14.42 10.22 -17.20
N ALA A 156 -14.30 9.03 -16.60
CA ALA A 156 -15.39 8.36 -15.91
C ALA A 156 -15.13 8.38 -14.39
N ALA A 157 -16.19 8.52 -13.61
CA ALA A 157 -16.17 8.46 -12.16
C ALA A 157 -17.28 7.53 -11.65
N GLY A 158 -17.06 6.92 -10.48
CA GLY A 158 -18.03 6.06 -9.80
C GLY A 158 -17.69 5.91 -8.33
N GLU A 159 -18.70 5.56 -7.53
CA GLU A 159 -18.63 5.36 -6.08
C GLU A 159 -19.15 3.97 -5.67
#